data_AF-A0A522F0S0-F1
#
_entry.id   AF-A0A522F0S0-F1
#
_cell.length_a   1.000
_cell.length_b   1.000
_cell.length_c   1.000
_cell.angle_alpha   90.00
_cell.angle_beta   90.00
_cell.angle_gamma   90.00
#
_symmetry.space_group_name_H-M   'P 1'
#
loop_
_entity.id
_entity.type
_entity.pdbx_description
1 polymer ?
#
loop_
_entity_poly.entity_id
_entity_poly.type
_entity_poly.pdbx_seq_one_letter_code
_entity_poly.pdbx_strand_id
1 'polypeptide(L)'
;MKTKFLSLLFLAIGAGNIFAQSLNDFCSNAISLTPQNTCIYTAGNTFNATQSLPAIDCGIGTFPTVLDVWYKFVATSTTHSITVNKTG
;
A
#
# COMPACT_ATOMS: atom_id res chain seq x y z
N MET A 1 -13.29 -5.63 -49.39
CA MET A 1 -14.07 -6.56 -48.56
C MET A 1 -13.09 -7.36 -47.71
N LYS A 2 -13.21 -7.30 -46.37
CA LYS A 2 -12.48 -8.08 -45.33
C LYS A 2 -11.02 -7.60 -45.09
N THR A 3 -10.50 -7.37 -43.88
CA THR A 3 -10.85 -7.86 -42.53
C THR A 3 -10.27 -6.91 -41.46
N LYS A 4 -10.97 -6.77 -40.32
CA LYS A 4 -10.56 -6.01 -39.13
C LYS A 4 -9.34 -6.65 -38.43
N PHE A 5 -8.36 -5.85 -38.03
CA PHE A 5 -7.32 -6.28 -37.06
C PHE A 5 -7.80 -5.99 -35.64
N LEU A 6 -8.29 -7.03 -34.97
CA LEU A 6 -8.47 -7.07 -33.53
C LEU A 6 -7.07 -7.31 -32.93
N SER A 7 -6.46 -6.29 -32.34
CA SER A 7 -5.15 -6.43 -31.69
C SER A 7 -5.30 -7.17 -30.37
N LEU A 8 -5.21 -8.50 -30.41
CA LEU A 8 -4.75 -9.30 -29.28
C LEU A 8 -3.22 -9.14 -29.19
N LEU A 9 -2.73 -8.47 -28.15
CA LEU A 9 -1.31 -8.56 -27.78
C LEU A 9 -1.15 -9.68 -26.75
N PHE A 10 -0.48 -10.76 -27.18
CA PHE A 10 -0.17 -11.95 -26.40
C PHE A 10 1.13 -11.78 -25.61
N LEU A 11 1.07 -12.12 -24.32
CA LEU A 11 2.08 -12.65 -23.38
C LEU A 11 3.56 -12.24 -23.46
N ALA A 12 4.08 -11.81 -22.30
CA ALA A 12 5.38 -12.26 -21.81
C ALA A 12 5.24 -12.73 -20.35
N ILE A 13 5.15 -14.04 -20.14
CA ILE A 13 5.39 -14.69 -18.84
C ILE A 13 6.91 -14.74 -18.68
N GLY A 14 7.48 -13.74 -18.01
CA GLY A 14 8.84 -13.80 -17.50
C GLY A 14 8.82 -14.43 -16.11
N ALA A 15 9.67 -15.42 -15.86
CA ALA A 15 9.84 -16.10 -14.58
C ALA A 15 10.45 -15.18 -13.50
N GLY A 16 9.73 -14.12 -13.13
CA GLY A 16 9.89 -13.42 -11.87
C GLY A 16 8.71 -13.79 -11.00
N ASN A 17 8.94 -14.10 -9.72
CA ASN A 17 7.87 -14.38 -8.78
C ASN A 17 6.83 -13.24 -8.81
N ILE A 18 5.66 -13.48 -9.41
CA ILE A 18 4.52 -12.55 -9.36
C ILE A 18 3.82 -12.76 -8.02
N PHE A 19 4.52 -12.50 -6.92
CA PHE A 19 3.81 -12.30 -5.66
C PHE A 19 2.99 -11.02 -5.83
N ALA A 20 1.69 -11.10 -5.58
CA ALA A 20 0.86 -9.91 -5.48
C ALA A 20 1.40 -9.09 -4.30
N GLN A 21 2.14 -8.03 -4.65
CA GLN A 21 2.64 -7.04 -3.73
C GLN A 21 1.46 -6.39 -2.99
N SER A 22 1.68 -5.88 -1.78
CA SER A 22 0.65 -5.11 -1.08
C SER A 22 0.08 -4.00 -1.98
N LEU A 23 -1.24 -3.81 -1.98
CA LEU A 23 -1.91 -2.83 -2.85
C LEU A 23 -1.35 -1.41 -2.62
N ASN A 24 -1.02 -1.09 -1.38
CA ASN A 24 -0.53 0.20 -0.93
C ASN A 24 0.93 0.16 -0.49
N ASP A 25 1.75 -0.62 -1.19
CA ASP A 25 3.18 -0.74 -0.90
C ASP A 25 3.97 0.58 -1.11
N PHE A 26 3.56 1.38 -2.10
CA PHE A 26 4.17 2.68 -2.35
C PHE A 26 3.21 3.82 -2.05
N CYS A 27 3.77 4.95 -1.60
CA CYS A 27 3.02 6.18 -1.32
C CYS A 27 2.16 6.65 -2.52
N SER A 28 2.60 6.42 -3.76
CA SER A 28 1.82 6.72 -4.97
C SER A 28 0.47 6.00 -5.01
N ASN A 29 0.39 4.80 -4.41
CA ASN A 29 -0.77 3.94 -4.35
C ASN A 29 -1.42 3.92 -2.96
N ALA A 30 -1.15 4.92 -2.12
CA ALA A 30 -1.70 5.01 -0.77
C ALA A 30 -3.23 4.91 -0.78
N ILE A 31 -3.78 4.08 0.09
CA ILE A 31 -5.24 3.92 0.27
C ILE A 31 -5.81 5.21 0.86
N SER A 32 -6.84 5.76 0.23
CA SER A 32 -7.54 6.94 0.74
C SER A 32 -8.42 6.57 1.93
N LEU A 33 -8.19 7.25 3.05
CA LEU A 33 -9.03 7.22 4.24
C LEU A 33 -9.86 8.50 4.32
N THR A 34 -11.06 8.38 4.85
CA THR A 34 -11.93 9.52 5.15
C THR A 34 -11.92 9.76 6.65
N PRO A 35 -11.46 10.92 7.15
CA PRO A 35 -11.53 11.25 8.56
C PRO A 35 -12.98 11.21 9.07
N GLN A 36 -13.20 10.66 10.27
CA GLN A 36 -14.52 10.50 10.89
C GLN A 36 -14.43 10.76 12.40
N ASN A 37 -15.54 11.16 13.02
CA ASN A 37 -15.61 11.40 14.46
C ASN A 37 -15.53 10.08 15.26
N THR A 38 -15.95 8.97 14.65
CA THR A 38 -15.78 7.61 15.16
C THR A 38 -14.82 6.85 14.27
N CYS A 39 -13.94 6.03 14.86
CA CYS A 39 -12.97 5.26 14.09
C CYS A 39 -13.66 4.21 13.22
N ILE A 40 -13.56 4.37 11.90
CA ILE A 40 -13.86 3.32 10.93
C ILE A 40 -12.53 2.70 10.51
N TYR A 41 -12.27 1.48 10.96
CA TYR A 41 -11.01 0.79 10.69
C TYR A 41 -10.94 0.31 9.24
N THR A 42 -9.80 0.52 8.60
CA THR A 42 -9.44 -0.09 7.31
C THR A 42 -8.46 -1.21 7.57
N ALA A 43 -8.82 -2.43 7.21
CA ALA A 43 -7.93 -3.58 7.36
C ALA A 43 -6.70 -3.43 6.46
N GLY A 44 -5.55 -3.90 6.97
CA GLY A 44 -4.27 -3.85 6.26
C GLY A 44 -3.28 -4.83 6.88
N ASN A 45 -2.24 -5.16 6.11
CA ASN A 45 -1.12 -5.98 6.57
C ASN A 45 0.12 -5.61 5.76
N THR A 46 1.29 -6.01 6.26
CA THR A 46 2.58 -5.81 5.61
C THR A 46 3.08 -7.06 4.86
N PHE A 47 2.21 -8.05 4.64
CA PHE A 47 2.59 -9.27 3.93
C PHE A 47 2.93 -8.93 2.48
N ASN A 48 4.10 -9.37 2.01
CA ASN A 48 4.67 -9.01 0.70
C ASN A 48 4.78 -7.51 0.43
N ALA A 49 4.74 -6.65 1.47
CA ALA A 49 5.12 -5.26 1.32
C ALA A 49 6.63 -5.14 1.14
N THR A 50 7.09 -4.03 0.58
CA THR A 50 8.49 -3.67 0.45
C THR A 50 8.83 -2.50 1.36
N GLN A 51 10.12 -2.23 1.49
CA GLN A 51 10.59 -1.04 2.18
C GLN A 51 10.67 0.11 1.17
N SER A 52 9.77 1.08 1.27
CA SER A 52 9.78 2.26 0.40
C SER A 52 10.49 3.47 1.02
N LEU A 53 10.71 3.47 2.34
CA LEU A 53 11.49 4.49 3.05
C LEU A 53 12.63 3.91 3.90
N PRO A 54 13.70 4.71 4.15
CA PRO A 54 14.75 4.31 5.07
C PRO A 54 14.20 3.97 6.46
N ALA A 55 14.78 2.96 7.10
CA ALA A 55 14.40 2.58 8.44
C ALA A 55 14.66 3.71 9.44
N ILE A 56 13.75 3.87 10.40
CA ILE A 56 13.91 4.79 11.52
C ILE A 56 14.01 4.01 12.83
N ASP A 57 14.67 4.59 13.83
CA ASP A 57 14.67 4.05 15.18
C ASP A 57 13.38 4.41 15.92
N CYS A 58 12.65 3.39 16.36
CA CYS A 58 11.42 3.53 17.15
C CYS A 58 11.67 3.32 18.66
N GLY A 59 12.89 3.51 19.14
CA GLY A 59 13.29 3.33 20.54
C GLY A 59 13.72 1.91 20.90
N ILE A 60 13.85 1.03 19.89
CA ILE A 60 14.30 -0.38 20.03
C ILE A 60 15.43 -0.72 19.07
N GLY A 61 16.03 0.29 18.44
CA GLY A 61 17.04 0.14 17.40
C GLY A 61 16.46 0.22 15.99
N THR A 62 17.37 0.28 15.01
CA THR A 62 17.05 0.28 13.59
C THR A 62 17.16 -1.14 13.03
N PHE A 63 16.13 -1.60 12.33
CA PHE A 63 16.14 -2.91 11.67
C PHE A 63 16.63 -2.79 10.23
N PRO A 64 17.32 -3.82 9.69
CA PRO A 64 17.82 -3.80 8.31
C PRO A 64 16.70 -3.83 7.26
N THR A 65 15.49 -4.24 7.64
CA THR A 65 14.31 -4.22 6.76
C THR A 65 13.10 -3.79 7.58
N VAL A 66 12.40 -2.77 7.10
CA VAL A 66 11.10 -2.34 7.62
C VAL A 66 10.10 -2.31 6.47
N LEU A 67 9.10 -3.18 6.54
CA LEU A 67 8.06 -3.25 5.53
C LEU A 67 7.02 -2.16 5.82
N ASP A 68 6.62 -1.43 4.80
CA ASP A 68 5.71 -0.30 4.95
C ASP A 68 4.50 -0.39 4.02
N VAL A 69 3.40 0.23 4.47
CA VAL A 69 2.15 0.34 3.72
C VAL A 69 1.57 1.73 3.93
N TRP A 70 0.95 2.28 2.88
CA TRP A 70 0.63 3.70 2.81
C TRP A 70 -0.86 3.99 2.85
N TYR A 71 -1.21 5.01 3.62
CA TYR A 71 -2.56 5.55 3.71
C TYR A 71 -2.50 7.08 3.60
N LYS A 72 -3.52 7.69 3.00
CA LYS A 72 -3.62 9.14 2.83
C LYS A 72 -5.03 9.63 3.17
N PHE A 73 -5.13 10.87 3.62
CA PHE A 73 -6.42 11.54 3.82
C PHE A 73 -6.30 13.03 3.54
N VAL A 74 -7.42 13.67 3.24
CA VAL A 74 -7.51 15.14 3.18
C VAL A 74 -7.94 15.62 4.55
N ALA A 75 -7.16 16.52 5.15
CA ALA A 75 -7.49 17.08 6.46
C ALA A 75 -8.78 17.91 6.38
N THR A 76 -9.74 17.62 7.26
CA THR A 76 -11.02 18.36 7.39
C THR A 76 -11.08 19.24 8.64
N SER A 77 -10.00 19.25 9.43
CA SER A 77 -9.83 19.96 10.70
C SER A 77 -8.34 20.22 10.91
N THR A 78 -7.99 21.13 11.81
CA THR A 78 -6.59 21.44 12.20
C THR A 78 -5.95 20.33 13.03
N THR A 79 -6.75 19.47 13.65
CA THR A 79 -6.30 18.34 14.47
C THR A 79 -7.03 17.06 14.09
N HIS A 80 -6.27 15.96 14.02
CA HIS A 80 -6.75 14.60 13.79
C HIS A 80 -6.01 13.65 14.73
N SER A 81 -6.66 12.56 15.11
CA SER A 81 -6.01 11.42 15.77
C SER A 81 -5.92 10.27 14.78
N ILE A 82 -4.75 9.62 14.72
CA ILE A 82 -4.55 8.41 13.92
C ILE A 82 -4.38 7.25 14.90
N THR A 83 -5.22 6.23 14.76
CA THR A 83 -5.16 5.02 15.58
C THR A 83 -4.80 3.83 14.71
N VAL A 84 -3.73 3.13 15.08
CA VAL A 84 -3.34 1.85 14.50
C VAL A 84 -3.65 0.77 15.52
N ASN A 85 -4.55 -0.15 15.19
CA ASN A 85 -4.89 -1.28 16.04
C ASN A 85 -4.33 -2.56 15.42
N LYS A 86 -3.48 -3.27 16.16
CA LYS A 86 -3.01 -4.59 15.76
C LYS A 86 -4.12 -5.60 16.06
N THR A 87 -4.78 -6.07 15.01
CA THR A 87 -5.63 -7.26 15.09
C THR A 87 -4.75 -8.50 14.88
N GLY A 88 -4.35 -9.15 15.97
CA GLY A 88 -3.49 -10.34 15.95
C GLY A 88 -2.78 -10.57 17.26
#